data_AF-A0A929H2T6-F1
#
_entry.id   AF-A0A929H2T6-F1
#
_cell.length_a   1.000
_cell.length_b   1.000
_cell.length_c   1.000
_cell.angle_alpha   90.00
_cell.angle_beta   90.00
_cell.angle_gamma   90.00
#
_symmetry.space_group_name_H-M   'P 1'
#
loop_
_entity.id
_entity.type
_entity.pdbx_description
1 polymer ?
#
loop_
_entity_poly.entity_id
_entity_poly.type
_entity_poly.pdbx_seq_one_letter_code
_entity_poly.pdbx_strand_id
1 'polypeptide(L)'
;MGTRDPQTEWMRVRAYRRMSGEQRIALAAEMYEDGVAIVRASILDRHPNIGADELERQVRHRVLPRKLALEVERYSQTRGVQRESQ
;
A
#
# COMPACT_ATOMS: atom_id res chain seq x y z
N MET A 1 9.80 -7.16 -18.69
CA MET A 1 9.86 -5.68 -18.56
C MET A 1 9.09 -5.10 -19.73
N GLY A 2 7.89 -4.56 -19.48
CA GLY A 2 7.01 -4.06 -20.52
C GLY A 2 7.62 -2.85 -21.22
N THR A 3 7.68 -2.93 -22.54
CA THR A 3 8.21 -1.92 -23.45
C THR A 3 7.61 -0.54 -23.16
N ARG A 4 8.48 0.44 -22.88
CA ARG A 4 8.16 1.88 -22.94
C ARG A 4 8.05 2.30 -24.42
N ASP A 5 7.19 1.61 -25.15
CA ASP A 5 6.88 1.96 -26.52
C ASP A 5 5.96 3.22 -26.50
N PRO A 6 6.30 4.29 -27.25
CA PRO A 6 5.53 5.53 -27.26
C PRO A 6 4.05 5.34 -27.62
N GLN A 7 3.73 4.39 -28.49
CA GLN A 7 2.34 4.12 -28.89
C GLN A 7 1.56 3.55 -27.71
N THR A 8 2.16 2.63 -26.95
CA THR A 8 1.55 2.04 -25.76
C THR A 8 1.39 3.06 -24.62
N GLU A 9 2.36 3.95 -24.43
CA GLU A 9 2.23 5.08 -23.49
C GLU A 9 1.07 6.02 -23.88
N TRP A 10 0.96 6.36 -25.15
CA TRP A 10 -0.12 7.23 -25.64
C TRP A 10 -1.51 6.61 -25.42
N MET A 11 -1.64 5.30 -25.63
CA MET A 11 -2.87 4.57 -25.35
C MET A 11 -3.23 4.60 -23.85
N ARG A 12 -2.25 4.41 -22.95
CA ARG A 12 -2.47 4.52 -21.49
C ARG A 12 -2.98 5.89 -21.09
N VAL A 13 -2.34 6.96 -21.59
CA VAL A 13 -2.75 8.34 -21.29
C VAL A 13 -4.17 8.61 -21.80
N ARG A 14 -4.50 8.14 -23.00
CA ARG A 14 -5.85 8.31 -23.57
C ARG A 14 -6.91 7.56 -22.76
N ALA A 15 -6.61 6.34 -22.31
CA ALA A 15 -7.51 5.57 -21.44
C ALA A 15 -7.72 6.29 -20.10
N TYR A 16 -6.64 6.72 -19.44
CA TYR A 16 -6.72 7.44 -18.17
C TYR A 16 -7.53 8.74 -18.25
N ARG A 17 -7.36 9.52 -19.33
CA ARG A 17 -8.13 10.77 -19.55
C ARG A 17 -9.63 10.53 -19.71
N ARG A 18 -10.04 9.35 -20.17
CA ARG A 18 -11.45 8.97 -20.34
C ARG A 18 -12.08 8.44 -19.04
N MET A 19 -11.29 8.14 -18.03
CA MET A 19 -11.81 7.66 -16.75
C MET A 19 -12.53 8.77 -15.99
N SER A 20 -13.68 8.43 -15.41
CA SER A 20 -14.37 9.24 -14.41
C SER A 20 -13.53 9.38 -13.14
N GLY A 21 -13.90 10.32 -12.25
CA GLY A 21 -13.25 10.45 -10.94
C GLY A 21 -13.31 9.15 -10.13
N GLU A 22 -14.49 8.50 -10.10
CA GLU A 22 -14.71 7.22 -9.43
C GLU A 22 -13.80 6.12 -9.96
N GLN A 23 -13.70 5.99 -11.30
CA GLN A 23 -12.83 4.99 -11.93
C GLN A 23 -11.36 5.21 -11.58
N ARG A 24 -10.92 6.47 -11.47
CA ARG A 24 -9.53 6.77 -11.05
C ARG A 24 -9.28 6.41 -9.59
N ILE A 25 -10.27 6.63 -8.72
CA ILE A 25 -10.17 6.24 -7.31
C ILE A 25 -10.15 4.71 -7.17
N ALA A 26 -11.00 4.00 -7.91
CA ALA A 26 -11.00 2.54 -7.92
C ALA A 26 -9.64 1.99 -8.39
N LEU A 27 -9.11 2.51 -9.49
CA LEU A 27 -7.78 2.14 -9.99
C LEU A 27 -6.68 2.44 -8.96
N ALA A 28 -6.72 3.60 -8.30
CA ALA A 28 -5.75 3.95 -7.27
C ALA A 28 -5.81 3.00 -6.05
N ALA A 29 -7.01 2.55 -5.67
CA ALA A 29 -7.20 1.58 -4.60
C ALA A 29 -6.65 0.20 -5.00
N GLU A 30 -6.95 -0.28 -6.20
CA GLU A 30 -6.38 -1.54 -6.73
C GLU A 30 -4.85 -1.50 -6.74
N MET A 31 -4.26 -0.42 -7.26
CA MET A 31 -2.81 -0.23 -7.27
C MET A 31 -2.20 -0.21 -5.86
N TYR A 32 -2.93 0.33 -4.88
CA TYR A 32 -2.49 0.33 -3.48
C TYR A 32 -2.46 -1.08 -2.92
N GLU A 33 -3.52 -1.87 -3.11
CA GLU A 33 -3.60 -3.25 -2.65
C GLU A 33 -2.51 -4.13 -3.28
N ASP A 34 -2.28 -3.98 -4.58
CA ASP A 34 -1.19 -4.67 -5.29
C ASP A 34 0.18 -4.30 -4.69
N GLY A 35 0.41 -3.01 -4.42
CA GLY A 35 1.62 -2.51 -3.78
C GLY A 35 1.83 -3.12 -2.38
N VAL A 36 0.77 -3.19 -1.58
CA VAL A 36 0.78 -3.83 -0.25
C VAL A 36 1.12 -5.31 -0.37
N ALA A 37 0.50 -6.03 -1.31
CA ALA A 37 0.73 -7.46 -1.53
C ALA A 37 2.18 -7.76 -1.91
N ILE A 38 2.75 -6.97 -2.83
CA ILE A 38 4.17 -7.09 -3.24
C ILE A 38 5.10 -6.86 -2.05
N VAL A 39 4.87 -5.79 -1.28
CA VAL A 39 5.70 -5.48 -0.10
C VAL A 39 5.61 -6.59 0.94
N ARG A 40 4.39 -7.07 1.23
CA ARG A 40 4.15 -8.17 2.19
C ARG A 40 4.87 -9.43 1.76
N ALA A 41 4.74 -9.84 0.50
CA ALA A 41 5.42 -11.01 -0.04
C ALA A 41 6.95 -10.88 0.09
N SER A 42 7.51 -9.70 -0.23
CA SER A 42 8.95 -9.44 -0.11
C SER A 42 9.47 -9.47 1.33
N ILE A 43 8.64 -9.11 2.32
CA ILE A 43 8.98 -9.22 3.74
C ILE A 43 8.96 -10.68 4.18
N LEU A 44 7.89 -11.41 3.83
CA LEU A 44 7.72 -12.82 4.21
C LEU A 44 8.79 -13.72 3.58
N ASP A 45 9.21 -13.42 2.35
CA ASP A 45 10.33 -14.11 1.70
C ASP A 45 11.64 -13.99 2.51
N ARG A 46 11.89 -12.81 3.11
CA ARG A 46 13.09 -12.55 3.92
C ARG A 46 12.96 -12.97 5.38
N HIS A 47 11.74 -12.93 5.92
CA HIS A 47 11.43 -13.15 7.32
C HIS A 47 10.17 -14.03 7.45
N PRO A 48 10.26 -15.35 7.17
CA PRO A 48 9.08 -16.20 7.09
C PRO A 48 8.34 -16.38 8.43
N ASN A 49 9.05 -16.21 9.54
CA ASN A 49 8.51 -16.39 10.90
C ASN A 49 8.18 -15.04 11.60
N ILE A 50 8.09 -13.95 10.84
CA ILE A 50 7.74 -12.63 11.38
C ILE A 50 6.35 -12.66 12.03
N GLY A 51 6.20 -12.01 13.19
CA GLY A 51 4.91 -11.87 13.83
C GLY A 51 3.96 -10.98 13.01
N ALA A 52 2.65 -11.19 13.13
CA ALA A 52 1.65 -10.46 12.36
C ALA A 52 1.72 -8.93 12.59
N ASP A 53 1.87 -8.49 13.84
CA ASP A 53 1.95 -7.07 14.18
C ASP A 53 3.22 -6.41 13.64
N GLU A 54 4.33 -7.14 13.70
CA GLU A 54 5.62 -6.74 13.14
C GLU A 54 5.54 -6.63 11.62
N LEU A 55 4.90 -7.60 10.96
CA LEU A 55 4.66 -7.58 9.52
C LEU A 55 3.84 -6.37 9.10
N GLU A 56 2.72 -6.11 9.76
CA GLU A 56 1.85 -4.97 9.47
C GLU A 56 2.55 -3.63 9.71
N ARG A 57 3.40 -3.53 10.75
CA ARG A 57 4.22 -2.34 10.98
C ARG A 57 5.22 -2.13 9.84
N GLN A 58 5.90 -3.20 9.45
CA GLN A 58 6.88 -3.19 8.37
C GLN A 58 6.30 -2.90 6.99
N VAL A 59 5.07 -3.35 6.72
CA VAL A 59 4.32 -3.00 5.51
C VAL A 59 4.02 -1.50 5.52
N ARG A 60 3.45 -0.96 6.61
CA ARG A 60 3.10 0.46 6.73
C ARG A 60 4.30 1.39 6.52
N HIS A 61 5.46 1.07 7.09
CA HIS A 61 6.67 1.88 6.90
C HIS A 61 7.19 1.92 5.45
N ARG A 62 6.87 0.91 4.64
CA ARG A 62 7.32 0.83 3.24
C ARG A 62 6.31 1.41 2.26
N VAL A 63 5.01 1.31 2.56
CA VAL A 63 3.93 1.76 1.67
C VAL A 63 3.53 3.22 1.95
N LEU A 64 3.52 3.64 3.20
CA LEU A 64 3.07 4.98 3.57
C LEU A 64 4.23 5.99 3.61
N PRO A 65 3.95 7.27 3.33
CA PRO A 65 4.89 8.34 3.66
C PRO A 65 5.28 8.28 5.14
N ARG A 66 6.56 8.52 5.44
CA ARG A 66 7.13 8.36 6.80
C ARG A 66 6.29 9.02 7.89
N LYS A 67 5.83 10.26 7.67
CA LYS A 67 5.01 10.99 8.63
C LYS A 67 3.70 10.26 8.95
N LEU A 68 3.03 9.76 7.91
CA LEU A 68 1.76 9.04 8.05
C LEU A 68 1.94 7.68 8.71
N ALA A 69 3.01 6.95 8.38
CA ALA A 69 3.34 5.69 9.06
C ALA A 69 3.46 5.87 10.58
N LEU A 70 4.18 6.90 11.01
CA LEU A 70 4.36 7.24 12.44
C LEU A 70 3.04 7.69 13.10
N GLU A 71 2.18 8.43 12.38
CA GLU A 71 0.86 8.81 12.87
C GLU A 71 -0.04 7.58 13.12
N VAL A 72 -0.06 6.63 12.19
CA VAL A 72 -0.82 5.38 12.32
C VAL A 72 -0.31 4.53 13.48
N GLU A 73 1.00 4.47 13.71
CA GLU A 73 1.58 3.76 14.86
C GLU A 73 1.15 4.36 16.18
N ARG A 74 1.26 5.68 16.34
CA ARG A 74 0.79 6.37 17.54
C ARG A 74 -0.68 6.08 17.79
N TYR A 75 -1.52 6.18 16.75
CA TYR A 75 -2.94 5.88 16.86
C TYR A 75 -3.21 4.43 17.30
N SER A 76 -2.50 3.48 16.71
CA SER A 76 -2.65 2.05 17.03
C SER A 76 -2.24 1.74 18.47
N GLN A 77 -1.17 2.36 18.96
CA GLN A 77 -0.73 2.25 20.35
C GLN A 77 -1.77 2.82 21.32
N THR A 78 -2.30 4.02 21.04
CA THR A 78 -3.32 4.64 21.90
C THR A 78 -4.61 3.80 21.96
N ARG A 79 -5.00 3.16 20.86
CA ARG A 79 -6.19 2.27 20.84
C ARG A 79 -5.94 0.89 21.45
N GLY A 80 -4.74 0.33 21.31
CA GLY A 80 -4.35 -0.93 21.96
C GLY A 80 -4.45 -0.82 23.48
N VAL A 81 -3.93 0.27 24.04
CA VAL A 81 -4.00 0.59 25.48
C VAL A 81 -5.45 0.70 25.98
N GLN A 82 -6.37 1.21 25.14
CA GLN A 82 -7.79 1.31 25.50
C GLN A 82 -8.54 -0.04 25.48
N ARG A 83 -8.05 -1.05 24.76
CA ARG A 83 -8.67 -2.39 24.71
C ARG A 83 -8.19 -3.32 25.82
N GLU A 84 -6.98 -3.09 26.36
CA GLU A 84 -6.43 -3.86 27.48
C GLU A 84 -6.84 -3.32 28.86
N SER A 85 -7.46 -2.13 28.90
CA SER A 85 -7.93 -1.47 30.13
C SER A 85 -9.43 -1.68 30.41
N GLN A 86 -10.08 -2.60 29.71
CA GLN A 86 -11.48 -3.03 29.91
C GLN A 86 -11.51 -4.54 30.14
#